data_AF-A0A1X2GEB9-F1
#
_entry.id   AF-A0A1X2GEB9-F1
#
_cell.length_a   1.000
_cell.length_b   1.000
_cell.length_c   1.000
_cell.angle_alpha   90.00
_cell.angle_beta   90.00
_cell.angle_gamma   90.00
#
_symmetry.space_group_name_H-M   'P 1'
#
loop_
_entity.id
_entity.type
_entity.pdbx_description
1 polymer ?
#
loop_
_entity_poly.entity_id
_entity_poly.type
_entity_poly.pdbx_seq_one_letter_code
_entity_poly.pdbx_strand_id
1 'polypeptide(L)'
;MSKFTTAGNLRRHLTTQHGFSIPHRFSIERRRNSEIYIYVGEPPSSDVEIQQHCACPCCNDHFAELTSLNCHFFGAHYEYVGHQSQGESDQQDEENVPSSSLSVTPNSTGQKRNYDEALCLDGIIFDSPLGEHLFAKNFDVSNAFGAMKASLATNKSKLSLEDNLFLALSSTSILLLQPNKYPDEVQPFFSYDDWREASERIQLMFKIKRLPMPIATTMQFIEITDKLRSKSISRVGAVIRLKSLTLQAQEKKLAKAFAGMISKLPFVALDEDMHEMERCSRFVDPFLSGLFDDPDNGVYLRWTDETTLTATKSCGVKWGSSLAYGEAKPATQVDNHLVVNKDLVKVALLCKEALDNQLYEGMLGIQVIGRTVAFYVLTLPAQSLYTLIPLAQIELPDSLQDLPSFATETPSLLKVLDAFDRLCVPAAHPEVTRQRLAPTLTMSKILQLFSESKGCKRPCNLYLRYN
;
A
#
# COMPACT_ATOMS: atom_id res chain seq x y z
N MET A 1 -3.48 -25.33 47.84
CA MET A 1 -2.27 -25.99 47.28
C MET A 1 -2.70 -26.75 46.03
N SER A 2 -2.37 -26.27 44.81
CA SER A 2 -2.81 -26.79 43.48
C SER A 2 -4.35 -26.72 43.23
N LYS A 3 -4.90 -26.43 42.04
CA LYS A 3 -4.37 -26.53 40.66
C LYS A 3 -4.77 -25.33 39.74
N PHE A 4 -3.74 -24.65 39.21
CA PHE A 4 -3.51 -24.26 37.79
C PHE A 4 -4.57 -23.45 36.99
N THR A 5 -4.38 -22.20 36.55
CA THR A 5 -3.20 -21.31 36.26
C THR A 5 -2.36 -21.59 34.99
N THR A 6 -2.99 -21.66 33.80
CA THR A 6 -2.24 -21.63 32.51
C THR A 6 -2.95 -20.88 31.38
N ALA A 7 -2.16 -20.30 30.45
CA ALA A 7 -2.65 -19.71 29.20
C ALA A 7 -3.39 -20.70 28.27
N GLY A 8 -3.28 -22.01 28.51
CA GLY A 8 -4.06 -23.03 27.80
C GLY A 8 -5.54 -23.02 28.16
N ASN A 9 -5.90 -22.59 29.37
CA ASN A 9 -7.28 -22.52 29.82
C ASN A 9 -8.00 -21.30 29.23
N LEU A 10 -7.36 -20.11 29.26
CA LEU A 10 -7.88 -18.92 28.59
C LEU A 10 -8.08 -19.17 27.09
N ARG A 11 -7.09 -19.80 26.44
CA ARG A 11 -7.19 -20.21 25.04
C ARG A 11 -8.41 -21.11 24.79
N ARG A 12 -8.64 -22.11 25.66
CA ARG A 12 -9.81 -23.00 25.55
C ARG A 12 -11.11 -22.19 25.66
N HIS A 13 -11.25 -21.35 26.68
CA HIS A 13 -12.44 -20.52 26.88
C HIS A 13 -12.73 -19.62 25.66
N LEU A 14 -11.72 -18.92 25.14
CA LEU A 14 -11.85 -18.11 23.93
C LEU A 14 -12.26 -18.96 22.71
N THR A 15 -11.65 -20.12 22.50
CA THR A 15 -12.02 -21.02 21.39
C THR A 15 -13.44 -21.60 21.56
N THR A 16 -13.88 -21.96 22.78
CA THR A 16 -15.16 -22.66 23.00
C THR A 16 -16.36 -21.75 23.25
N GLN A 17 -16.16 -20.50 23.70
CA GLN A 17 -17.26 -19.56 23.98
C GLN A 17 -17.33 -18.41 22.98
N HIS A 18 -16.24 -18.14 22.26
CA HIS A 18 -16.13 -16.98 21.36
C HIS A 18 -15.52 -17.35 19.99
N GLY A 19 -15.39 -18.64 19.66
CA GLY A 19 -15.03 -19.12 18.31
C GLY A 19 -13.57 -18.89 17.87
N PHE A 20 -12.68 -18.41 18.75
CA PHE A 20 -11.31 -18.05 18.34
C PHE A 20 -10.45 -19.25 17.91
N SER A 21 -9.96 -19.23 16.66
CA SER A 21 -9.05 -20.23 16.10
C SER A 21 -7.57 -19.90 16.37
N ILE A 22 -7.09 -20.13 17.60
CA ILE A 22 -5.74 -19.72 18.02
C ILE A 22 -4.70 -20.82 17.67
N PRO A 23 -3.72 -20.58 16.76
CA PRO A 23 -2.80 -21.60 16.26
C PRO A 23 -1.90 -22.21 17.34
N HIS A 24 -1.51 -23.48 17.14
CA HIS A 24 -0.82 -24.27 18.17
C HIS A 24 0.62 -23.80 18.45
N ARG A 25 0.78 -23.13 19.61
CA ARG A 25 2.03 -22.59 20.21
C ARG A 25 2.68 -21.40 19.49
N PHE A 26 2.78 -20.29 20.22
CA PHE A 26 3.76 -19.24 19.96
C PHE A 26 5.12 -19.62 20.57
N SER A 27 6.23 -19.24 19.91
CA SER A 27 7.61 -19.46 20.36
C SER A 27 8.14 -18.30 21.23
N ILE A 28 7.25 -17.66 21.99
CA ILE A 28 7.53 -16.51 22.85
C ILE A 28 7.54 -16.98 24.31
N GLU A 29 8.35 -16.35 25.17
CA GLU A 29 8.42 -16.70 26.60
C GLU A 29 7.04 -16.65 27.27
N ARG A 30 6.67 -17.75 27.93
CA ARG A 30 5.38 -17.85 28.61
C ARG A 30 5.38 -17.03 29.91
N ARG A 31 4.60 -15.95 29.95
CA ARG A 31 4.31 -15.25 31.20
C ARG A 31 3.43 -16.11 32.12
N ARG A 32 3.60 -15.92 33.42
CA ARG A 32 2.83 -16.56 34.50
C ARG A 32 1.88 -15.55 35.13
N ASN A 33 0.85 -16.01 35.84
CA ASN A 33 0.07 -15.13 36.71
C ASN A 33 1.01 -14.37 37.67
N SER A 34 0.66 -13.13 37.96
CA SER A 34 1.32 -12.27 38.95
C SER A 34 0.25 -11.61 39.83
N GLU A 35 0.67 -10.86 40.85
CA GLU A 35 -0.25 -10.08 41.70
C GLU A 35 -1.05 -9.02 40.91
N ILE A 36 -0.63 -8.70 39.68
CA ILE A 36 -1.23 -7.69 38.81
C ILE A 36 -2.09 -8.33 37.69
N TYR A 37 -1.89 -9.61 37.38
CA TYR A 37 -2.50 -10.26 36.19
C TYR A 37 -2.82 -11.74 36.45
N ILE A 38 -4.08 -12.14 36.20
CA ILE A 38 -4.58 -13.51 36.39
C ILE A 38 -5.20 -14.02 35.08
N TYR A 39 -4.70 -15.13 34.54
CA TYR A 39 -5.41 -15.85 33.47
C TYR A 39 -6.67 -16.53 34.02
N VAL A 40 -7.83 -16.06 33.57
CA VAL A 40 -9.17 -16.54 33.99
C VAL A 40 -9.37 -18.02 33.64
N GLY A 41 -9.88 -18.79 34.61
CA GLY A 41 -10.34 -20.16 34.43
C GLY A 41 -11.85 -20.25 34.20
N GLU A 42 -12.36 -21.45 33.90
CA GLU A 42 -13.78 -21.74 33.65
C GLU A 42 -14.72 -21.09 34.70
N PRO A 43 -15.94 -20.66 34.31
CA PRO A 43 -16.68 -19.60 34.99
C PRO A 43 -17.08 -19.98 36.43
N PRO A 44 -16.72 -19.16 37.44
CA PRO A 44 -17.28 -19.30 38.78
C PRO A 44 -18.75 -18.87 38.79
N SER A 45 -19.55 -19.47 39.68
CA SER A 45 -21.00 -19.26 39.78
C SER A 45 -21.43 -17.92 40.40
N SER A 46 -20.60 -16.88 40.31
CA SER A 46 -20.93 -15.51 40.75
C SER A 46 -20.04 -14.47 40.06
N ASP A 47 -20.66 -13.50 39.39
CA ASP A 47 -20.03 -12.50 38.49
C ASP A 47 -19.07 -11.48 39.13
N VAL A 48 -18.86 -11.51 40.45
CA VAL A 48 -18.27 -10.39 41.20
C VAL A 48 -16.73 -10.32 41.10
N GLU A 49 -16.04 -11.42 40.82
CA GLU A 49 -14.56 -11.46 40.76
C GLU A 49 -13.98 -11.40 39.32
N ILE A 50 -14.81 -11.36 38.27
CA ILE A 50 -14.38 -11.44 36.87
C ILE A 50 -14.11 -10.05 36.24
N GLN A 51 -14.30 -8.96 36.98
CA GLN A 51 -14.32 -7.59 36.41
C GLN A 51 -12.95 -6.96 36.07
N GLN A 52 -11.81 -7.65 36.22
CA GLN A 52 -10.49 -7.00 36.14
C GLN A 52 -9.48 -7.69 35.21
N HIS A 53 -9.42 -7.16 33.98
CA HIS A 53 -8.35 -7.24 32.98
C HIS A 53 -8.24 -8.52 32.13
N CYS A 54 -8.58 -8.38 30.84
CA CYS A 54 -8.41 -9.36 29.78
C CYS A 54 -7.07 -9.16 29.05
N ALA A 55 -6.18 -10.16 29.10
CA ALA A 55 -4.89 -10.13 28.38
C ALA A 55 -5.01 -10.68 26.96
N CYS A 56 -4.30 -10.08 26.00
CA CYS A 56 -4.23 -10.61 24.64
C CYS A 56 -3.43 -11.93 24.58
N PRO A 57 -3.92 -12.98 23.90
CA PRO A 57 -3.19 -14.24 23.78
C PRO A 57 -2.08 -14.23 22.71
N CYS A 58 -1.94 -13.14 21.95
CA CYS A 58 -1.01 -13.00 20.82
C CYS A 58 0.09 -11.94 21.03
N CYS A 59 -0.09 -10.97 21.95
CA CYS A 59 0.88 -9.91 22.21
C CYS A 59 0.96 -9.56 23.72
N ASN A 60 1.49 -8.39 24.06
CA ASN A 60 1.65 -7.92 25.46
C ASN A 60 0.51 -7.02 25.96
N ASP A 61 -0.52 -6.77 25.15
CA ASP A 61 -1.57 -5.79 25.47
C ASP A 61 -2.65 -6.35 26.40
N HIS A 62 -3.23 -5.47 27.21
CA HIS A 62 -4.21 -5.80 28.26
C HIS A 62 -5.35 -4.78 28.25
N PHE A 63 -6.57 -5.26 28.48
CA PHE A 63 -7.79 -4.47 28.34
C PHE A 63 -8.68 -4.62 29.56
N ALA A 64 -9.29 -3.53 30.04
CA ALA A 64 -10.21 -3.60 31.18
C ALA A 64 -11.50 -4.38 30.84
N GLU A 65 -11.90 -4.39 29.56
CA GLU A 65 -13.15 -4.99 29.09
C GLU A 65 -12.89 -5.99 27.95
N LEU A 66 -13.70 -7.06 27.91
CA LEU A 66 -13.64 -8.09 26.86
C LEU A 66 -13.92 -7.51 25.46
N THR A 67 -14.80 -6.50 25.36
CA THR A 67 -15.08 -5.78 24.10
C THR A 67 -13.83 -5.09 23.55
N SER A 68 -13.00 -4.52 24.44
CA SER A 68 -11.75 -3.87 24.05
C SER A 68 -10.69 -4.90 23.62
N LEU A 69 -10.60 -6.05 24.31
CA LEU A 69 -9.76 -7.16 23.84
C LEU A 69 -10.22 -7.69 22.48
N ASN A 70 -11.54 -7.82 22.24
CA ASN A 70 -12.10 -8.19 20.94
C ASN A 70 -11.65 -7.20 19.86
N CYS A 71 -11.89 -5.91 20.04
CA CYS A 71 -11.51 -4.88 19.07
C CYS A 71 -10.01 -4.88 18.76
N HIS A 72 -9.16 -5.04 19.79
CA HIS A 72 -7.73 -5.21 19.62
C HIS A 72 -7.39 -6.49 18.83
N PHE A 73 -7.97 -7.64 19.17
CA PHE A 73 -7.66 -8.90 18.50
C PHE A 73 -8.08 -8.89 17.02
N PHE A 74 -9.27 -8.37 16.69
CA PHE A 74 -9.72 -8.24 15.30
C PHE A 74 -8.96 -7.15 14.53
N GLY A 75 -8.39 -6.12 15.20
CA GLY A 75 -7.65 -5.05 14.55
C GLY A 75 -6.15 -5.34 14.35
N ALA A 76 -5.48 -5.88 15.37
CA ALA A 76 -4.04 -6.09 15.43
C ALA A 76 -3.60 -7.55 15.15
N HIS A 77 -4.55 -8.50 15.18
CA HIS A 77 -4.31 -9.94 15.08
C HIS A 77 -5.28 -10.65 14.12
N TYR A 78 -5.74 -9.93 13.09
CA TYR A 78 -6.71 -10.39 12.11
C TYR A 78 -6.26 -11.66 11.35
N GLU A 79 -4.95 -11.89 11.25
CA GLU A 79 -4.31 -13.05 10.65
C GLU A 79 -4.64 -14.40 11.34
N TYR A 80 -5.24 -14.38 12.54
CA TYR A 80 -5.70 -15.58 13.26
C TYR A 80 -7.22 -15.78 13.24
N VAL A 81 -7.98 -14.91 12.57
CA VAL A 81 -9.44 -14.98 12.49
C VAL A 81 -9.86 -15.85 11.30
N GLY A 82 -9.81 -17.17 11.49
CA GLY A 82 -10.27 -18.14 10.49
C GLY A 82 -11.81 -18.19 10.36
N HIS A 83 -12.29 -18.22 9.11
CA HIS A 83 -13.68 -18.36 8.66
C HIS A 83 -14.68 -19.01 9.65
N GLN A 84 -15.72 -18.27 10.05
CA GLN A 84 -17.04 -18.85 10.34
C GLN A 84 -18.17 -17.97 9.80
N SER A 85 -18.90 -18.53 8.84
CA SER A 85 -20.24 -18.11 8.42
C SER A 85 -21.30 -18.60 9.40
N GLN A 86 -22.46 -17.94 9.43
CA GLN A 86 -23.57 -18.17 10.36
C GLN A 86 -24.19 -19.59 10.27
N GLY A 87 -24.76 -20.07 11.37
CA GLY A 87 -25.61 -21.26 11.41
C GLY A 87 -25.98 -21.72 12.83
N GLU A 88 -27.12 -21.27 13.36
CA GLU A 88 -27.81 -21.89 14.51
C GLU A 88 -29.00 -22.75 14.03
N SER A 89 -29.43 -23.71 14.88
CA SER A 89 -30.58 -24.64 14.73
C SER A 89 -30.56 -25.56 13.48
N ASP A 90 -30.63 -26.90 13.59
CA ASP A 90 -31.67 -27.67 14.29
C ASP A 90 -31.20 -29.03 14.88
N GLN A 91 -32.08 -29.69 15.64
CA GLN A 91 -31.88 -30.97 16.34
C GLN A 91 -32.36 -32.19 15.52
N GLN A 92 -31.71 -33.36 15.65
CA GLN A 92 -32.34 -34.68 15.93
C GLN A 92 -31.34 -35.87 16.03
N ASP A 93 -31.29 -36.47 17.22
CA ASP A 93 -31.35 -37.91 17.62
C ASP A 93 -30.51 -39.05 16.96
N GLU A 94 -29.87 -39.84 17.86
CA GLU A 94 -29.65 -41.33 17.89
C GLU A 94 -28.85 -42.04 16.73
N GLU A 95 -28.04 -43.11 16.90
CA GLU A 95 -27.59 -43.95 18.03
C GLU A 95 -26.33 -44.82 17.65
N ASN A 96 -25.61 -45.38 18.64
CA ASN A 96 -24.83 -46.68 18.64
C ASN A 96 -23.63 -47.02 17.67
N VAL A 97 -22.37 -46.73 18.09
CA VAL A 97 -21.34 -47.65 18.73
C VAL A 97 -21.27 -49.16 18.28
N PRO A 98 -20.12 -49.92 18.21
CA PRO A 98 -18.64 -49.65 18.16
C PRO A 98 -17.74 -50.55 17.21
N SER A 99 -16.40 -50.38 17.30
CA SER A 99 -15.30 -51.39 17.06
C SER A 99 -14.87 -51.77 15.61
N SER A 100 -13.59 -52.09 15.26
CA SER A 100 -12.27 -52.02 15.93
C SER A 100 -11.08 -52.29 14.96
N SER A 101 -9.83 -52.05 15.41
CA SER A 101 -8.51 -52.61 14.96
C SER A 101 -7.84 -52.25 13.61
N LEU A 102 -6.83 -51.35 13.71
CA LEU A 102 -5.41 -51.49 13.31
C LEU A 102 -4.96 -52.20 11.99
N SER A 103 -4.20 -51.47 11.14
CA SER A 103 -2.96 -51.99 10.52
C SER A 103 -2.04 -50.87 9.94
N VAL A 104 -0.80 -51.23 9.59
CA VAL A 104 0.43 -50.38 9.59
C VAL A 104 1.41 -50.89 8.49
N THR A 105 2.13 -50.08 7.68
CA THR A 105 2.16 -48.60 7.54
C THR A 105 2.13 -48.05 6.10
N PRO A 106 3.20 -48.06 5.26
CA PRO A 106 3.47 -46.87 4.46
C PRO A 106 3.58 -47.08 2.94
N ASN A 107 3.13 -46.11 2.15
CA ASN A 107 3.98 -45.59 1.07
C ASN A 107 3.58 -44.23 0.50
N SER A 108 4.57 -43.55 -0.06
CA SER A 108 4.46 -42.23 -0.64
C SER A 108 3.76 -42.22 -2.00
N THR A 109 2.83 -41.28 -2.20
CA THR A 109 2.67 -40.57 -3.46
C THR A 109 2.42 -39.10 -3.16
N GLY A 110 3.16 -38.21 -3.82
CA GLY A 110 3.09 -36.78 -3.58
C GLY A 110 1.79 -36.19 -4.14
N GLN A 111 0.76 -36.04 -3.30
CA GLN A 111 -0.39 -35.22 -3.65
C GLN A 111 0.05 -33.75 -3.73
N LYS A 112 0.21 -33.24 -4.96
CA LYS A 112 0.02 -31.82 -5.24
C LYS A 112 -1.40 -31.45 -4.79
N ARG A 113 -1.53 -30.84 -3.61
CA ARG A 113 -2.78 -30.21 -3.20
C ARG A 113 -2.91 -28.88 -3.93
N ASN A 114 -3.53 -28.90 -5.11
CA ASN A 114 -4.21 -27.71 -5.61
C ASN A 114 -5.36 -27.44 -4.64
N TYR A 115 -5.17 -26.46 -3.76
CA TYR A 115 -6.29 -25.81 -3.09
C TYR A 115 -6.83 -24.76 -4.05
N ASP A 116 -7.77 -25.17 -4.92
CA ASP A 116 -8.57 -24.21 -5.67
C ASP A 116 -9.55 -23.56 -4.69
N GLU A 117 -9.15 -22.42 -4.12
CA GLU A 117 -10.05 -21.58 -3.36
C GLU A 117 -11.11 -21.01 -4.30
N ALA A 118 -12.36 -21.41 -4.08
CA ALA A 118 -13.50 -20.93 -4.84
C ALA A 118 -13.66 -19.40 -4.69
N LEU A 119 -14.01 -18.74 -5.80
CA LEU A 119 -14.27 -17.31 -5.81
C LEU A 119 -15.65 -17.02 -5.19
N CYS A 120 -15.72 -16.09 -4.24
CA CYS A 120 -16.98 -15.53 -3.74
C CYS A 120 -17.14 -14.12 -4.29
N LEU A 121 -18.27 -13.86 -4.96
CA LEU A 121 -18.59 -12.58 -5.60
C LEU A 121 -19.73 -11.82 -4.89
N ASP A 122 -20.11 -12.25 -3.68
CA ASP A 122 -21.29 -11.74 -2.98
C ASP A 122 -21.20 -10.23 -2.74
N GLY A 123 -22.12 -9.48 -3.35
CA GLY A 123 -22.15 -8.03 -3.27
C GLY A 123 -20.99 -7.32 -3.98
N ILE A 124 -20.42 -7.92 -5.03
CA ILE A 124 -19.51 -7.28 -5.99
C ILE A 124 -20.22 -7.23 -7.36
N ILE A 125 -20.44 -6.02 -7.88
CA ILE A 125 -21.09 -5.79 -9.17
C ILE A 125 -20.08 -5.10 -10.09
N PHE A 126 -19.84 -5.68 -11.27
CA PHE A 126 -18.99 -5.10 -12.30
C PHE A 126 -19.85 -4.48 -13.39
N ASP A 127 -20.34 -3.26 -13.14
CA ASP A 127 -21.15 -2.53 -14.11
C ASP A 127 -20.34 -2.20 -15.38
N SER A 128 -21.00 -2.36 -16.54
CA SER A 128 -20.55 -1.82 -17.82
C SER A 128 -20.45 -0.29 -17.75
N PRO A 129 -19.55 0.35 -18.53
CA PRO A 129 -19.55 1.81 -18.65
C PRO A 129 -20.89 2.29 -19.22
N LEU A 130 -21.57 3.17 -18.48
CA LEU A 130 -22.89 3.72 -18.84
C LEU A 130 -22.82 5.25 -18.97
N GLY A 131 -22.16 5.75 -20.02
CA GLY A 131 -22.20 7.17 -20.37
C GLY A 131 -21.03 7.64 -21.21
N GLU A 132 -20.19 8.56 -20.70
CA GLU A 132 -19.09 9.14 -21.48
C GLU A 132 -17.91 8.16 -21.61
N HIS A 133 -17.60 7.75 -22.84
CA HIS A 133 -16.53 6.82 -23.16
C HIS A 133 -15.23 7.53 -23.56
N LEU A 134 -14.09 6.98 -23.14
CA LEU A 134 -12.78 7.42 -23.58
C LEU A 134 -12.38 6.70 -24.87
N PHE A 135 -12.16 7.47 -25.94
CA PHE A 135 -11.61 6.95 -27.19
C PHE A 135 -10.13 7.31 -27.39
N ALA A 136 -9.35 6.32 -27.81
CA ALA A 136 -7.99 6.47 -28.31
C ALA A 136 -7.99 6.14 -29.81
N LYS A 137 -7.86 7.17 -30.66
CA LYS A 137 -8.17 7.08 -32.10
C LYS A 137 -9.59 6.50 -32.30
N ASN A 138 -9.70 5.28 -32.81
CA ASN A 138 -10.98 4.58 -33.06
C ASN A 138 -11.26 3.47 -32.02
N PHE A 139 -10.38 3.29 -31.04
CA PHE A 139 -10.50 2.26 -30.00
C PHE A 139 -11.20 2.81 -28.76
N ASP A 140 -12.16 2.06 -28.24
CA ASP A 140 -12.96 2.42 -27.06
C ASP A 140 -12.31 1.84 -25.78
N VAL A 141 -11.53 2.70 -25.11
CA VAL A 141 -10.79 2.36 -23.88
C VAL A 141 -11.76 2.02 -22.74
N SER A 142 -12.91 2.71 -22.67
CA SER A 142 -13.93 2.46 -21.65
C SER A 142 -14.54 1.07 -21.80
N ASN A 143 -14.92 0.67 -23.01
CA ASN A 143 -15.48 -0.66 -23.29
C ASN A 143 -14.45 -1.78 -23.07
N ALA A 144 -13.21 -1.61 -23.53
CA ALA A 144 -12.15 -2.60 -23.31
C ALA A 144 -11.84 -2.80 -21.82
N PHE A 145 -11.78 -1.71 -21.05
CA PHE A 145 -11.63 -1.78 -19.60
C PHE A 145 -12.86 -2.37 -18.90
N GLY A 146 -14.07 -2.12 -19.42
CA GLY A 146 -15.30 -2.77 -18.98
C GLY A 146 -15.26 -4.30 -19.16
N ALA A 147 -14.76 -4.78 -20.30
CA ALA A 147 -14.55 -6.21 -20.55
C ALA A 147 -13.51 -6.83 -19.62
N MET A 148 -12.40 -6.12 -19.36
CA MET A 148 -11.36 -6.52 -18.40
C MET A 148 -11.88 -6.60 -16.95
N LYS A 149 -12.78 -5.70 -16.55
CA LYS A 149 -13.50 -5.80 -15.27
C LYS A 149 -14.42 -7.02 -15.25
N ALA A 150 -15.22 -7.21 -16.31
CA ALA A 150 -16.17 -8.30 -16.39
C ALA A 150 -15.51 -9.69 -16.37
N SER A 151 -14.26 -9.85 -16.85
CA SER A 151 -13.57 -11.14 -16.78
C SER A 151 -13.33 -11.63 -15.34
N LEU A 152 -13.25 -10.74 -14.34
CA LEU A 152 -13.20 -11.14 -12.92
C LEU A 152 -14.44 -11.95 -12.52
N ALA A 153 -15.63 -11.59 -13.00
CA ALA A 153 -16.87 -12.32 -12.74
C ALA A 153 -16.91 -13.70 -13.41
N THR A 154 -16.14 -13.90 -14.49
CA THR A 154 -16.10 -15.17 -15.23
C THR A 154 -15.12 -16.18 -14.67
N ASN A 155 -14.20 -15.75 -13.79
CA ASN A 155 -13.26 -16.64 -13.12
C ASN A 155 -13.97 -17.44 -12.02
N LYS A 156 -13.66 -18.73 -11.92
CA LYS A 156 -14.29 -19.65 -10.93
C LYS A 156 -13.44 -19.86 -9.68
N SER A 157 -12.16 -19.53 -9.75
CA SER A 157 -11.18 -19.61 -8.68
C SER A 157 -10.56 -18.24 -8.43
N LYS A 158 -10.00 -18.04 -7.23
CA LYS A 158 -9.22 -16.85 -6.92
C LYS A 158 -7.93 -16.80 -7.75
N LEU A 159 -7.57 -15.60 -8.20
CA LEU A 159 -6.31 -15.34 -8.92
C LEU A 159 -5.17 -15.06 -7.92
N SER A 160 -3.89 -15.15 -8.29
CA SER A 160 -2.78 -14.68 -7.43
C SER A 160 -2.62 -13.16 -7.54
N LEU A 161 -2.56 -12.44 -6.41
CA LEU A 161 -2.40 -10.97 -6.44
C LEU A 161 -1.04 -10.55 -7.02
N GLU A 162 -0.02 -11.38 -6.88
CA GLU A 162 1.34 -11.16 -7.39
C GLU A 162 1.38 -11.12 -8.92
N ASP A 163 0.59 -11.98 -9.56
CA ASP A 163 0.58 -12.19 -11.01
C ASP A 163 -0.60 -11.45 -11.71
N ASN A 164 -1.49 -10.78 -10.95
CA ASN A 164 -2.74 -10.18 -11.47
C ASN A 164 -3.04 -8.78 -10.91
N LEU A 165 -2.01 -7.97 -10.64
CA LEU A 165 -2.13 -6.61 -10.10
C LEU A 165 -3.06 -5.71 -10.94
N PHE A 166 -2.97 -5.82 -12.26
CA PHE A 166 -3.79 -5.03 -13.17
C PHE A 166 -5.28 -5.36 -13.03
N LEU A 167 -5.63 -6.63 -12.84
CA LEU A 167 -7.00 -7.06 -12.56
C LEU A 167 -7.44 -6.68 -11.13
N ALA A 168 -6.53 -6.71 -10.16
CA ALA A 168 -6.84 -6.27 -8.79
C ALA A 168 -7.24 -4.79 -8.74
N LEU A 169 -6.51 -3.93 -9.47
CA LEU A 169 -6.85 -2.52 -9.63
C LEU A 169 -8.11 -2.32 -10.50
N SER A 170 -8.29 -3.12 -11.57
CA SER A 170 -9.50 -3.02 -12.39
C SER A 170 -10.77 -3.31 -11.60
N SER A 171 -10.72 -4.20 -10.59
CA SER A 171 -11.86 -4.53 -9.74
C SER A 171 -12.51 -3.32 -9.05
N THR A 172 -11.73 -2.29 -8.72
CA THR A 172 -12.20 -1.02 -8.12
C THR A 172 -12.27 0.13 -9.14
N SER A 173 -12.29 -0.23 -10.44
CA SER A 173 -12.35 0.64 -11.62
C SER A 173 -11.09 1.51 -11.85
N ILE A 174 -9.91 1.05 -11.42
CA ILE A 174 -8.61 1.70 -11.66
C ILE A 174 -7.82 0.95 -12.75
N LEU A 175 -7.49 1.63 -13.84
CA LEU A 175 -6.55 1.17 -14.85
C LEU A 175 -5.15 1.71 -14.54
N LEU A 176 -4.25 0.84 -14.10
CA LEU A 176 -2.81 1.16 -14.03
C LEU A 176 -2.26 1.29 -15.44
N LEU A 177 -1.63 2.41 -15.80
CA LEU A 177 -0.93 2.56 -17.08
C LEU A 177 0.54 2.19 -16.92
N GLN A 178 1.15 1.62 -17.96
CA GLN A 178 2.60 1.45 -18.04
C GLN A 178 3.06 1.69 -19.49
N PRO A 179 3.42 2.94 -19.87
CA PRO A 179 3.63 3.30 -21.29
C PRO A 179 4.73 2.49 -22.01
N ASN A 180 5.69 1.94 -21.27
CA ASN A 180 6.82 1.18 -21.79
C ASN A 180 6.68 -0.34 -21.59
N LYS A 181 5.51 -0.83 -21.16
CA LYS A 181 5.25 -2.24 -20.90
C LYS A 181 3.88 -2.63 -21.48
N TYR A 182 3.73 -3.88 -21.88
CA TYR A 182 2.47 -4.43 -22.38
C TYR A 182 2.14 -5.68 -21.56
N PRO A 183 1.47 -5.52 -20.40
CA PRO A 183 1.29 -6.57 -19.42
C PRO A 183 0.42 -7.71 -19.97
N ASP A 184 0.74 -8.96 -19.62
CA ASP A 184 0.00 -10.14 -20.06
C ASP A 184 -1.48 -10.08 -19.65
N GLU A 185 -1.81 -9.46 -18.50
CA GLU A 185 -3.19 -9.29 -18.04
C GLU A 185 -4.04 -8.35 -18.92
N VAL A 186 -3.40 -7.53 -19.75
CA VAL A 186 -4.04 -6.48 -20.57
C VAL A 186 -4.26 -6.94 -22.01
N GLN A 187 -3.43 -7.85 -22.52
CA GLN A 187 -3.43 -8.34 -23.91
C GLN A 187 -4.77 -8.94 -24.39
N PRO A 188 -5.60 -9.59 -23.55
CA PRO A 188 -6.91 -10.10 -24.00
C PRO A 188 -7.93 -9.00 -24.35
N PHE A 189 -7.69 -7.75 -23.92
CA PHE A 189 -8.67 -6.65 -24.00
C PHE A 189 -8.19 -5.46 -24.82
N PHE A 190 -6.87 -5.27 -24.92
CA PHE A 190 -6.22 -4.22 -25.72
C PHE A 190 -5.18 -4.88 -26.61
N SER A 191 -5.10 -4.50 -27.89
CA SER A 191 -3.89 -4.81 -28.67
C SER A 191 -2.71 -3.96 -28.20
N TYR A 192 -1.49 -4.31 -28.62
CA TYR A 192 -0.29 -3.53 -28.29
C TYR A 192 -0.39 -2.07 -28.76
N ASP A 193 -0.91 -1.85 -29.97
CA ASP A 193 -1.13 -0.50 -30.48
C ASP A 193 -2.23 0.21 -29.68
N ASP A 194 -3.38 -0.42 -29.44
CA ASP A 194 -4.47 0.20 -28.65
C ASP A 194 -4.01 0.58 -27.24
N TRP A 195 -3.19 -0.25 -26.60
CA TRP A 195 -2.59 0.02 -25.29
C TRP A 195 -1.66 1.23 -25.29
N ARG A 196 -0.76 1.32 -26.28
CA ARG A 196 0.13 2.47 -26.45
C ARG A 196 -0.68 3.74 -26.70
N GLU A 197 -1.63 3.70 -27.63
CA GLU A 197 -2.46 4.85 -28.02
C GLU A 197 -3.36 5.31 -26.86
N ALA A 198 -3.92 4.40 -26.07
CA ALA A 198 -4.64 4.74 -24.85
C ALA A 198 -3.72 5.44 -23.84
N SER A 199 -2.54 4.87 -23.58
CA SER A 199 -1.54 5.42 -22.66
C SER A 199 -1.06 6.81 -23.07
N GLU A 200 -0.85 7.06 -24.36
CA GLU A 200 -0.50 8.37 -24.91
C GLU A 200 -1.68 9.35 -24.84
N ARG A 201 -2.88 8.93 -25.23
CA ARG A 201 -4.11 9.75 -25.20
C ARG A 201 -4.47 10.25 -23.81
N ILE A 202 -4.27 9.42 -22.79
CA ILE A 202 -4.52 9.76 -21.38
C ILE A 202 -3.45 10.74 -20.86
N GLN A 203 -2.17 10.47 -21.11
CA GLN A 203 -1.09 11.39 -20.73
C GLN A 203 -1.24 12.77 -21.40
N LEU A 204 -1.62 12.80 -22.68
CA LEU A 204 -1.88 14.03 -23.42
C LEU A 204 -3.04 14.84 -22.80
N MET A 205 -4.11 14.15 -22.35
CA MET A 205 -5.27 14.80 -21.74
C MET A 205 -4.91 15.57 -20.47
N PHE A 206 -4.13 14.94 -19.57
CA PHE A 206 -3.64 15.56 -18.33
C PHE A 206 -2.34 16.37 -18.52
N LYS A 207 -1.88 16.49 -19.78
CA LYS A 207 -0.66 17.20 -20.22
C LYS A 207 0.60 16.72 -19.50
N ILE A 208 0.63 15.44 -19.12
CA ILE A 208 1.76 14.79 -18.45
C ILE A 208 2.89 14.62 -19.47
N LYS A 209 4.01 15.29 -19.23
CA LYS A 209 5.20 15.25 -20.10
C LYS A 209 6.47 15.44 -19.28
N ARG A 210 7.61 14.93 -19.78
CA ARG A 210 8.91 15.24 -19.17
C ARG A 210 9.19 16.74 -19.33
N LEU A 211 9.60 17.39 -18.25
CA LEU A 211 10.05 18.77 -18.29
C LEU A 211 11.59 18.81 -18.38
N PRO A 212 12.17 19.72 -19.20
CA PRO A 212 13.62 19.91 -19.23
C PRO A 212 14.07 20.60 -17.94
N MET A 213 15.14 20.07 -17.32
CA MET A 213 15.87 20.77 -16.27
C MET A 213 16.92 21.67 -16.91
N PRO A 214 17.06 22.95 -16.50
CA PRO A 214 18.16 23.79 -16.97
C PRO A 214 19.50 23.19 -16.59
N ILE A 215 20.38 22.98 -17.59
CA ILE A 215 21.71 22.37 -17.39
C ILE A 215 22.51 23.12 -16.30
N ALA A 216 22.40 24.45 -16.28
CA ALA A 216 23.04 25.29 -15.26
C ALA A 216 22.60 24.93 -13.83
N THR A 217 21.32 24.64 -13.61
CA THR A 217 20.80 24.24 -12.29
C THR A 217 21.34 22.88 -11.87
N THR A 218 21.33 21.89 -12.78
CA THR A 218 21.92 20.56 -12.53
C THR A 218 23.42 20.67 -12.22
N MET A 219 24.16 21.48 -12.98
CA MET A 219 25.60 21.71 -12.74
C MET A 219 25.86 22.39 -11.38
N GLN A 220 25.01 23.34 -10.95
CA GLN A 220 25.14 23.96 -9.62
C GLN A 220 24.90 22.96 -8.48
N PHE A 221 23.95 22.04 -8.64
CA PHE A 221 23.71 20.98 -7.65
C PHE A 221 24.93 20.06 -7.55
N ILE A 222 25.45 19.60 -8.70
CA ILE A 222 26.67 18.77 -8.79
C ILE A 222 27.86 19.50 -8.14
N GLU A 223 28.12 20.76 -8.50
CA GLU A 223 29.22 21.56 -7.97
C GLU A 223 29.18 21.72 -6.44
N ILE A 224 27.98 21.91 -5.86
CA ILE A 224 27.81 22.00 -4.41
C ILE A 224 28.04 20.64 -3.74
N THR A 225 27.53 19.55 -4.31
CA THR A 225 27.74 18.19 -3.78
C THR A 225 29.19 17.74 -3.89
N ASP A 226 29.89 18.08 -4.97
CA ASP A 226 31.32 17.81 -5.16
C ASP A 226 32.18 18.58 -4.14
N LYS A 227 31.89 19.87 -3.92
CA LYS A 227 32.57 20.67 -2.89
C LYS A 227 32.33 20.15 -1.48
N LEU A 228 31.16 19.54 -1.22
CA LEU A 228 30.87 18.87 0.05
C LEU A 228 31.66 17.55 0.17
N ARG A 229 31.69 16.75 -0.89
CA ARG A 229 32.43 15.47 -0.95
C ARG A 229 33.94 15.67 -0.79
N SER A 230 34.51 16.69 -1.43
CA SER A 230 35.92 17.10 -1.28
C SER A 230 36.23 17.77 0.07
N LYS A 231 35.23 17.92 0.96
CA LYS A 231 35.32 18.63 2.25
C LYS A 231 35.71 20.11 2.12
N SER A 232 35.60 20.69 0.93
CA SER A 232 35.84 22.11 0.67
C SER A 232 34.76 23.02 1.26
N ILE A 233 33.59 22.47 1.58
CA ILE A 233 32.52 23.11 2.37
C ILE A 233 31.95 22.14 3.40
N SER A 234 31.41 22.68 4.50
CA SER A 234 30.65 21.90 5.48
C SER A 234 29.22 21.60 5.00
N ARG A 235 28.53 20.65 5.64
CA ARG A 235 27.09 20.37 5.39
C ARG A 235 26.23 21.62 5.49
N VAL A 236 26.44 22.43 6.53
CA VAL A 236 25.74 23.71 6.73
C VAL A 236 26.05 24.68 5.58
N GLY A 237 27.32 24.77 5.15
CA GLY A 237 27.71 25.58 4.00
C GLY A 237 27.07 25.13 2.69
N ALA A 238 26.93 23.82 2.46
CA ALA A 238 26.26 23.26 1.28
C ALA A 238 24.75 23.56 1.29
N VAL A 239 24.08 23.39 2.43
CA VAL A 239 22.65 23.71 2.62
C VAL A 239 22.37 25.19 2.39
N ILE A 240 23.21 26.09 2.93
CA ILE A 240 23.09 27.53 2.69
C ILE A 240 23.24 27.85 1.20
N ARG A 241 24.25 27.27 0.54
CA ARG A 241 24.50 27.50 -0.89
C ARG A 241 23.32 27.06 -1.76
N LEU A 242 22.78 25.85 -1.57
CA LEU A 242 21.59 25.37 -2.28
C LEU A 242 20.39 26.30 -2.09
N LYS A 243 20.10 26.71 -0.84
CA LYS A 243 18.97 27.60 -0.54
C LYS A 243 19.16 29.04 -1.06
N SER A 244 20.40 29.46 -1.33
CA SER A 244 20.73 30.77 -1.90
C SER A 244 20.71 30.83 -3.43
N LEU A 245 20.52 29.70 -4.12
CA LEU A 245 20.45 29.68 -5.58
C LEU A 245 19.20 30.42 -6.10
N THR A 246 19.38 31.18 -7.19
CA THR A 246 18.28 31.90 -7.85
C THR A 246 17.55 30.95 -8.80
N LEU A 247 16.51 30.29 -8.27
CA LEU A 247 15.80 29.19 -8.91
C LEU A 247 14.30 29.46 -9.10
N GLN A 248 13.67 28.78 -10.06
CA GLN A 248 12.22 28.75 -10.25
C GLN A 248 11.52 27.96 -9.13
N ALA A 249 10.18 28.04 -9.05
CA ALA A 249 9.41 27.47 -7.93
C ALA A 249 9.64 25.97 -7.72
N GLN A 250 9.60 25.16 -8.79
CA GLN A 250 9.82 23.71 -8.72
C GLN A 250 11.29 23.36 -8.46
N GLU A 251 12.23 24.09 -9.08
CA GLU A 251 13.66 23.96 -8.82
C GLU A 251 14.01 24.26 -7.35
N LYS A 252 13.32 25.21 -6.70
CA LYS A 252 13.45 25.48 -5.26
C LYS A 252 13.00 24.28 -4.41
N LYS A 253 11.93 23.57 -4.79
CA LYS A 253 11.51 22.32 -4.13
C LYS A 253 12.58 21.23 -4.29
N LEU A 254 13.18 21.09 -5.48
CA LEU A 254 14.34 20.20 -5.67
C LEU A 254 15.54 20.60 -4.77
N ALA A 255 15.87 21.90 -4.69
CA ALA A 255 16.96 22.39 -3.83
C ALA A 255 16.68 22.17 -2.33
N LYS A 256 15.41 22.29 -1.89
CA LYS A 256 14.97 21.91 -0.54
C LYS A 256 15.21 20.41 -0.29
N ALA A 257 14.81 19.53 -1.21
CA ALA A 257 15.03 18.07 -1.09
C ALA A 257 16.52 17.70 -1.04
N PHE A 258 17.35 18.29 -1.90
CA PHE A 258 18.81 18.14 -1.83
C PHE A 258 19.39 18.62 -0.49
N ALA A 259 18.92 19.76 0.03
CA ALA A 259 19.36 20.27 1.33
C ALA A 259 18.92 19.37 2.51
N GLY A 260 17.72 18.76 2.43
CA GLY A 260 17.23 17.78 3.40
C GLY A 260 18.10 16.53 3.43
N MET A 261 18.36 15.93 2.26
CA MET A 261 19.29 14.80 2.10
C MET A 261 20.70 15.12 2.60
N ILE A 262 21.29 16.26 2.22
CA ILE A 262 22.62 16.70 2.70
C ILE A 262 22.68 16.83 4.23
N SER A 263 21.56 17.16 4.87
CA SER A 263 21.47 17.29 6.33
C SER A 263 21.38 15.94 7.06
N LYS A 264 20.96 14.86 6.37
CA LYS A 264 20.56 13.59 7.00
C LYS A 264 21.32 12.35 6.53
N LEU A 265 21.71 12.28 5.26
CA LEU A 265 22.43 11.13 4.69
C LEU A 265 23.81 10.94 5.32
N PRO A 266 24.31 9.71 5.47
CA PRO A 266 25.67 9.43 5.93
C PRO A 266 26.72 9.84 4.88
N PHE A 267 27.99 9.95 5.27
CA PHE A 267 29.09 10.32 4.33
C PHE A 267 29.57 9.15 3.44
N VAL A 268 29.21 7.93 3.82
CA VAL A 268 29.47 6.64 3.17
C VAL A 268 28.20 5.82 3.39
N ALA A 269 27.88 4.90 2.48
CA ALA A 269 26.74 3.99 2.64
C ALA A 269 26.73 3.33 4.04
N LEU A 270 25.53 3.16 4.60
CA LEU A 270 25.28 2.33 5.78
C LEU A 270 24.86 0.93 5.32
N ASP A 271 25.03 -0.07 6.18
CA ASP A 271 24.61 -1.44 5.90
C ASP A 271 23.08 -1.53 5.67
N GLU A 272 22.65 -2.46 4.81
CA GLU A 272 21.28 -2.46 4.28
C GLU A 272 20.22 -2.99 5.28
N ASP A 273 20.66 -3.61 6.38
CA ASP A 273 19.83 -4.20 7.46
C ASP A 273 19.27 -3.16 8.46
N MET A 274 18.98 -1.96 7.97
CA MET A 274 18.43 -0.84 8.76
C MET A 274 16.92 -1.00 9.03
N HIS A 275 16.43 -0.58 10.21
CA HIS A 275 15.00 -0.66 10.54
C HIS A 275 14.16 0.29 9.66
N GLU A 276 12.92 -0.07 9.35
CA GLU A 276 12.02 0.70 8.47
C GLU A 276 11.87 2.18 8.89
N MET A 277 11.52 2.44 10.15
CA MET A 277 11.48 3.80 10.72
C MET A 277 12.78 4.60 10.53
N GLU A 278 13.95 3.97 10.55
CA GLU A 278 15.23 4.64 10.32
C GLU A 278 15.46 4.93 8.83
N ARG A 279 15.03 4.04 7.92
CA ARG A 279 14.99 4.29 6.47
C ARG A 279 14.07 5.48 6.15
N CYS A 280 12.84 5.46 6.67
CA CYS A 280 11.86 6.51 6.46
C CYS A 280 12.39 7.87 6.94
N SER A 281 12.82 7.97 8.21
CA SER A 281 13.27 9.23 8.82
C SER A 281 14.62 9.79 8.34
N ARG A 282 15.46 8.98 7.66
CA ARG A 282 16.81 9.40 7.21
C ARG A 282 16.95 9.59 5.70
N PHE A 283 16.18 8.87 4.89
CA PHE A 283 16.30 8.88 3.42
C PHE A 283 15.02 9.45 2.78
N VAL A 284 13.87 8.86 3.11
CA VAL A 284 12.60 9.13 2.46
C VAL A 284 12.02 10.48 2.88
N ASP A 285 11.87 10.68 4.19
CA ASP A 285 11.27 11.86 4.79
C ASP A 285 12.04 13.16 4.45
N PRO A 286 13.38 13.25 4.56
CA PRO A 286 14.11 14.48 4.24
C PRO A 286 14.08 14.83 2.75
N PHE A 287 13.83 13.85 1.88
CA PHE A 287 13.67 14.04 0.46
C PHE A 287 12.24 14.50 0.12
N LEU A 288 11.22 13.73 0.56
CA LEU A 288 9.81 14.01 0.24
C LEU A 288 9.31 15.30 0.90
N SER A 289 9.71 15.59 2.15
CA SER A 289 9.39 16.88 2.80
C SER A 289 9.95 18.04 1.99
N GLY A 290 11.19 17.93 1.51
CA GLY A 290 11.78 18.96 0.65
C GLY A 290 11.01 19.20 -0.66
N LEU A 291 10.39 18.16 -1.22
CA LEU A 291 9.54 18.27 -2.42
C LEU A 291 8.15 18.85 -2.14
N PHE A 292 7.48 18.39 -1.08
CA PHE A 292 6.04 18.59 -0.89
C PHE A 292 5.65 19.45 0.32
N ASP A 293 6.54 19.71 1.28
CA ASP A 293 6.25 20.64 2.39
C ASP A 293 6.23 22.08 1.91
N ASP A 294 5.08 22.70 2.16
CA ASP A 294 4.88 24.14 2.02
C ASP A 294 4.02 24.66 3.19
N PRO A 295 4.58 24.75 4.41
CA PRO A 295 3.85 25.20 5.61
C PRO A 295 3.26 26.60 5.45
N ASP A 296 3.89 27.46 4.65
CA ASP A 296 3.41 28.82 4.35
C ASP A 296 2.08 28.80 3.57
N ASN A 297 1.88 27.76 2.74
CA ASN A 297 0.61 27.46 2.05
C ASN A 297 -0.23 26.38 2.76
N GLY A 298 0.16 26.01 3.98
CA GLY A 298 -0.50 25.01 4.82
C GLY A 298 -0.32 23.56 4.36
N VAL A 299 0.58 23.24 3.43
CA VAL A 299 0.81 21.86 2.96
C VAL A 299 1.88 21.18 3.82
N TYR A 300 1.53 20.04 4.41
CA TYR A 300 2.42 19.24 5.26
C TYR A 300 2.43 17.79 4.81
N LEU A 301 3.63 17.24 4.64
CA LEU A 301 3.89 15.81 4.56
C LEU A 301 3.86 15.19 5.96
N ARG A 302 3.26 14.01 6.08
CA ARG A 302 2.93 13.39 7.37
C ARG A 302 2.95 11.88 7.27
N TRP A 303 3.63 11.22 8.20
CA TRP A 303 3.42 9.81 8.48
C TRP A 303 2.19 9.69 9.40
N THR A 304 1.17 8.95 8.98
CA THR A 304 -0.07 8.74 9.77
C THR A 304 -0.02 7.46 10.60
N ASP A 305 0.79 6.50 10.17
CA ASP A 305 1.27 5.34 10.93
C ASP A 305 2.74 5.08 10.56
N GLU A 306 3.31 3.93 10.93
CA GLU A 306 4.72 3.60 10.63
C GLU A 306 5.04 3.53 9.13
N THR A 307 4.03 3.34 8.28
CA THR A 307 4.18 3.01 6.85
C THR A 307 3.35 3.89 5.92
N THR A 308 2.19 4.39 6.36
CA THR A 308 1.30 5.25 5.57
C THR A 308 1.77 6.71 5.61
N LEU A 309 2.00 7.27 4.43
CA LEU A 309 2.36 8.67 4.19
C LEU A 309 1.16 9.44 3.63
N THR A 310 1.04 10.72 3.99
CA THR A 310 0.06 11.66 3.44
C THR A 310 0.70 13.02 3.19
N ALA A 311 0.25 13.73 2.16
CA ALA A 311 0.45 15.18 2.05
C ALA A 311 -0.91 15.86 2.22
N THR A 312 -1.06 16.73 3.21
CA THR A 312 -2.36 17.31 3.59
C THR A 312 -2.26 18.83 3.73
N LYS A 313 -3.24 19.53 3.17
CA LYS A 313 -3.45 20.96 3.36
C LYS A 313 -4.19 21.22 4.68
N SER A 314 -3.57 21.94 5.61
CA SER A 314 -4.21 22.45 6.82
C SER A 314 -4.91 23.78 6.56
N CYS A 315 -5.88 24.11 7.43
CA CYS A 315 -6.53 25.41 7.49
C CYS A 315 -6.43 25.92 8.93
N GLY A 316 -5.20 26.15 9.39
CA GLY A 316 -4.88 26.44 10.79
C GLY A 316 -4.84 25.15 11.63
N VAL A 317 -5.66 25.07 12.69
CA VAL A 317 -5.64 23.96 13.66
C VAL A 317 -6.35 22.68 13.18
N LYS A 318 -6.92 22.67 11.97
CA LYS A 318 -7.56 21.50 11.38
C LYS A 318 -6.87 21.10 10.08
N TRP A 319 -6.66 19.79 9.93
CA TRP A 319 -6.32 19.16 8.66
C TRP A 319 -7.55 19.24 7.75
N GLY A 320 -7.34 19.75 6.53
CA GLY A 320 -8.35 19.82 5.48
C GLY A 320 -8.08 18.74 4.46
N SER A 321 -7.79 19.16 3.23
CA SER A 321 -7.71 18.27 2.07
C SER A 321 -6.39 17.49 1.97
N SER A 322 -6.47 16.18 1.79
CA SER A 322 -5.32 15.36 1.38
C SER A 322 -5.06 15.54 -0.12
N LEU A 323 -3.80 15.67 -0.49
CA LEU A 323 -3.29 15.89 -1.84
C LEU A 323 -2.46 14.69 -2.35
N ALA A 324 -1.86 13.94 -1.42
CA ALA A 324 -1.10 12.73 -1.72
C ALA A 324 -1.30 11.66 -0.65
N TYR A 325 -1.16 10.40 -1.05
CA TYR A 325 -1.11 9.22 -0.18
C TYR A 325 0.07 8.34 -0.58
N GLY A 326 0.63 7.59 0.37
CA GLY A 326 1.66 6.63 0.05
C GLY A 326 1.89 5.55 1.10
N GLU A 327 2.69 4.57 0.70
CA GLU A 327 3.12 3.44 1.52
C GLU A 327 4.65 3.32 1.45
N ALA A 328 5.28 3.00 2.57
CA ALA A 328 6.67 2.57 2.64
C ALA A 328 6.80 1.11 3.08
N LYS A 329 7.83 0.43 2.59
CA LYS A 329 8.29 -0.90 3.01
C LYS A 329 9.83 -1.01 2.99
N PRO A 330 10.46 -1.86 3.82
CA PRO A 330 11.90 -2.06 3.80
C PRO A 330 12.34 -2.84 2.57
N ALA A 331 13.63 -2.74 2.20
CA ALA A 331 14.19 -3.41 1.02
C ALA A 331 14.06 -4.95 1.08
N THR A 332 13.98 -5.53 2.28
CA THR A 332 13.74 -6.97 2.49
C THR A 332 12.39 -7.47 1.95
N GLN A 333 11.45 -6.57 1.62
CA GLN A 333 10.17 -6.89 0.99
C GLN A 333 10.18 -6.73 -0.54
N VAL A 334 11.31 -6.38 -1.18
CA VAL A 334 11.40 -6.13 -2.63
C VAL A 334 10.95 -7.34 -3.46
N ASP A 335 11.40 -8.54 -3.08
CA ASP A 335 11.00 -9.82 -3.71
C ASP A 335 9.62 -10.32 -3.22
N ASN A 336 9.03 -9.68 -2.21
CA ASN A 336 7.71 -10.04 -1.70
C ASN A 336 6.61 -9.32 -2.48
N HIS A 337 6.40 -9.75 -3.71
CA HIS A 337 5.44 -9.15 -4.65
C HIS A 337 4.00 -9.12 -4.10
N LEU A 338 3.62 -10.03 -3.21
CA LEU A 338 2.32 -10.00 -2.54
C LEU A 338 2.16 -8.73 -1.69
N VAL A 339 3.17 -8.40 -0.87
CA VAL A 339 3.18 -7.18 -0.05
C VAL A 339 3.26 -5.94 -0.95
N VAL A 340 4.20 -5.89 -1.88
CA VAL A 340 4.38 -4.76 -2.81
C VAL A 340 3.11 -4.46 -3.63
N ASN A 341 2.42 -5.49 -4.14
CA ASN A 341 1.17 -5.29 -4.87
C ASN A 341 0.02 -4.87 -3.92
N LYS A 342 -0.06 -5.46 -2.73
CA LYS A 342 -1.04 -5.09 -1.68
C LYS A 342 -0.93 -3.62 -1.30
N ASP A 343 0.29 -3.10 -1.16
CA ASP A 343 0.54 -1.70 -0.83
C ASP A 343 0.17 -0.77 -1.98
N LEU A 344 0.52 -1.11 -3.24
CA LEU A 344 0.13 -0.28 -4.38
C LEU A 344 -1.39 -0.22 -4.56
N VAL A 345 -2.12 -1.33 -4.32
CA VAL A 345 -3.58 -1.34 -4.27
C VAL A 345 -4.10 -0.46 -3.12
N LYS A 346 -3.50 -0.52 -1.93
CA LYS A 346 -3.86 0.36 -0.80
C LYS A 346 -3.67 1.85 -1.15
N VAL A 347 -2.53 2.23 -1.73
CA VAL A 347 -2.25 3.60 -2.18
C VAL A 347 -3.27 4.05 -3.25
N ALA A 348 -3.56 3.19 -4.22
CA ALA A 348 -4.52 3.49 -5.28
C ALA A 348 -5.95 3.68 -4.74
N LEU A 349 -6.38 2.85 -3.79
CA LEU A 349 -7.67 2.98 -3.10
C LEU A 349 -7.76 4.28 -2.29
N LEU A 350 -6.73 4.61 -1.49
CA LEU A 350 -6.69 5.85 -0.71
C LEU A 350 -6.72 7.09 -1.61
N CYS A 351 -5.97 7.07 -2.73
CA CYS A 351 -6.04 8.12 -3.74
C CYS A 351 -7.43 8.22 -4.37
N LYS A 352 -8.11 7.10 -4.61
CA LYS A 352 -9.44 7.07 -5.22
C LYS A 352 -10.50 7.63 -4.28
N GLU A 353 -10.56 7.13 -3.06
CA GLU A 353 -11.48 7.61 -2.02
C GLU A 353 -11.28 9.12 -1.76
N ALA A 354 -10.04 9.58 -1.75
CA ALA A 354 -9.73 11.00 -1.62
C ALA A 354 -10.13 11.84 -2.84
N LEU A 355 -10.00 11.32 -4.07
CA LEU A 355 -10.47 11.98 -5.29
C LEU A 355 -12.00 12.08 -5.28
N ASP A 356 -12.69 10.98 -4.97
CA ASP A 356 -14.15 10.86 -4.94
C ASP A 356 -14.77 11.81 -3.89
N ASN A 357 -14.23 11.80 -2.66
CA ASN A 357 -14.76 12.58 -1.54
C ASN A 357 -14.48 14.09 -1.67
N GLN A 358 -13.34 14.46 -2.24
CA GLN A 358 -12.90 15.87 -2.33
C GLN A 358 -13.16 16.51 -3.70
N LEU A 359 -13.48 15.71 -4.72
CA LEU A 359 -13.69 16.11 -6.11
C LEU A 359 -12.49 16.87 -6.67
N TYR A 360 -11.35 16.18 -6.77
CA TYR A 360 -10.10 16.70 -7.31
C TYR A 360 -9.87 16.27 -8.77
N GLU A 361 -9.05 17.02 -9.53
CA GLU A 361 -8.63 16.62 -10.89
C GLU A 361 -7.75 15.35 -10.86
N GLY A 362 -6.95 15.20 -9.80
CA GLY A 362 -6.13 14.03 -9.55
C GLY A 362 -5.52 14.01 -8.16
N MET A 363 -4.91 12.88 -7.81
CA MET A 363 -4.34 12.59 -6.49
C MET A 363 -2.98 11.92 -6.64
N LEU A 364 -1.95 12.37 -5.90
CA LEU A 364 -0.62 11.81 -5.99
C LEU A 364 -0.50 10.52 -5.14
N GLY A 365 -0.14 9.41 -5.78
CA GLY A 365 0.23 8.17 -5.12
C GLY A 365 1.76 8.05 -5.00
N ILE A 366 2.25 7.63 -3.84
CA ILE A 366 3.68 7.41 -3.57
C ILE A 366 3.87 5.99 -3.05
N GLN A 367 4.78 5.22 -3.64
CA GLN A 367 5.17 3.91 -3.12
C GLN A 367 6.68 3.89 -2.89
N VAL A 368 7.11 3.45 -1.70
CA VAL A 368 8.51 3.41 -1.31
C VAL A 368 8.89 1.97 -0.94
N ILE A 369 9.91 1.43 -1.62
CA ILE A 369 10.42 0.07 -1.39
C ILE A 369 11.93 0.19 -1.18
N GLY A 370 12.39 0.05 0.06
CA GLY A 370 13.78 0.33 0.43
C GLY A 370 14.14 1.80 0.22
N ARG A 371 14.98 2.09 -0.77
CA ARG A 371 15.35 3.45 -1.20
C ARG A 371 14.65 3.87 -2.51
N THR A 372 13.92 2.96 -3.16
CA THR A 372 13.21 3.25 -4.42
C THR A 372 11.89 3.94 -4.13
N VAL A 373 11.67 5.12 -4.71
CA VAL A 373 10.41 5.86 -4.64
C VAL A 373 9.76 5.87 -6.01
N ALA A 374 8.56 5.31 -6.11
CA ALA A 374 7.69 5.38 -7.28
C ALA A 374 6.56 6.39 -7.03
N PHE A 375 6.36 7.29 -8.00
CA PHE A 375 5.34 8.32 -8.00
C PHE A 375 4.29 8.00 -9.07
N TYR A 376 3.02 8.15 -8.71
CA TYR A 376 1.87 7.95 -9.59
C TYR A 376 0.91 9.13 -9.44
N VAL A 377 0.10 9.42 -10.46
CA VAL A 377 -1.09 10.26 -10.29
C VAL A 377 -2.33 9.47 -10.66
N LEU A 378 -3.30 9.39 -9.74
CA LEU A 378 -4.64 8.90 -10.02
C LEU A 378 -5.47 10.03 -10.60
N THR A 379 -6.24 9.75 -11.65
CA THR A 379 -7.08 10.71 -12.38
C THR A 379 -8.38 10.04 -12.82
N LEU A 380 -9.42 10.82 -13.15
CA LEU A 380 -10.73 10.31 -13.61
C LEU A 380 -11.05 10.78 -15.05
N PRO A 381 -10.40 10.20 -16.07
CA PRO A 381 -10.54 10.62 -17.47
C PRO A 381 -11.96 10.50 -18.06
N ALA A 382 -12.72 9.49 -17.66
CA ALA A 382 -14.06 9.18 -18.20
C ALA A 382 -14.89 8.44 -17.15
N GLN A 383 -16.16 8.18 -17.44
CA GLN A 383 -17.06 7.57 -16.46
C GLN A 383 -16.63 6.15 -16.10
N SER A 384 -16.53 5.88 -14.80
CA SER A 384 -16.12 4.60 -14.22
C SER A 384 -14.76 4.08 -14.73
N LEU A 385 -13.89 4.98 -15.20
CA LEU A 385 -12.53 4.70 -15.66
C LEU A 385 -11.58 5.66 -14.95
N TYR A 386 -10.99 5.20 -13.84
CA TYR A 386 -9.90 5.89 -13.16
C TYR A 386 -8.59 5.41 -13.78
N THR A 387 -7.59 6.29 -13.90
CA THR A 387 -6.27 5.93 -14.44
C THR A 387 -5.17 6.27 -13.45
N LEU A 388 -4.39 5.26 -13.05
CA LEU A 388 -3.21 5.42 -12.20
C LEU A 388 -1.98 5.50 -13.12
N ILE A 389 -1.41 6.69 -13.25
CA ILE A 389 -0.41 7.03 -14.26
C ILE A 389 0.98 7.14 -13.59
N PRO A 390 1.96 6.29 -13.92
CA PRO A 390 3.32 6.41 -13.39
C PRO A 390 3.98 7.71 -13.85
N LEU A 391 4.45 8.49 -12.88
CA LEU A 391 5.19 9.73 -13.10
C LEU A 391 6.69 9.45 -13.13
N ALA A 392 7.27 8.94 -12.05
CA ALA A 392 8.69 8.63 -12.00
C ALA A 392 8.95 7.48 -11.03
N GLN A 393 10.00 6.71 -11.29
CA GLN A 393 10.61 5.82 -10.31
C GLN A 393 12.06 6.25 -10.17
N ILE A 394 12.48 6.56 -8.96
CA ILE A 394 13.84 7.01 -8.65
C ILE A 394 14.40 6.22 -7.47
N GLU A 395 15.71 6.05 -7.44
CA GLU A 395 16.42 5.47 -6.29
C GLU A 395 17.06 6.60 -5.48
N LEU A 396 16.74 6.68 -4.19
CA LEU A 396 17.34 7.67 -3.29
C LEU A 396 18.79 7.28 -2.96
N PRO A 397 19.74 8.22 -2.98
CA PRO A 397 21.13 7.92 -2.68
C PRO A 397 21.28 7.45 -1.22
N ASP A 398 22.09 6.40 -1.00
CA ASP A 398 22.38 5.90 0.35
C ASP A 398 23.40 6.77 1.11
N SER A 399 24.14 7.62 0.40
CA SER A 399 25.22 8.42 0.97
C SER A 399 25.38 9.78 0.27
N LEU A 400 26.21 10.64 0.86
CA LEU A 400 26.62 11.89 0.22
C LEU A 400 27.48 11.69 -1.05
N GLN A 401 28.01 10.49 -1.31
CA GLN A 401 28.88 10.24 -2.47
C GLN A 401 28.09 10.16 -3.79
N ASP A 402 26.82 9.74 -3.70
CA ASP A 402 25.95 9.40 -4.82
C ASP A 402 24.98 10.55 -5.18
N LEU A 403 24.90 11.57 -4.32
CA LEU A 403 24.17 12.82 -4.60
C LEU A 403 24.51 13.52 -5.93
N PRO A 404 25.79 13.56 -6.40
CA PRO A 404 26.10 14.10 -7.72
C PRO A 404 25.42 13.32 -8.85
N SER A 405 25.37 11.99 -8.75
CA SER A 405 24.66 11.14 -9.71
C SER A 405 23.15 11.38 -9.63
N PHE A 406 22.58 11.46 -8.42
CA PHE A 406 21.16 11.75 -8.21
C PHE A 406 20.72 13.11 -8.79
N ALA A 407 21.62 14.07 -8.99
CA ALA A 407 21.30 15.33 -9.66
C ALA A 407 20.83 15.14 -11.12
N THR A 408 21.19 14.04 -11.78
CA THR A 408 20.74 13.75 -13.16
C THR A 408 19.27 13.29 -13.22
N GLU A 409 18.70 12.83 -12.11
CA GLU A 409 17.27 12.43 -12.00
C GLU A 409 16.31 13.62 -11.82
N THR A 410 16.84 14.83 -11.64
CA THR A 410 16.02 16.05 -11.46
C THR A 410 14.96 16.31 -12.55
N PRO A 411 15.15 15.99 -13.87
CA PRO A 411 14.09 16.15 -14.87
C PRO A 411 12.90 15.19 -14.65
N SER A 412 13.15 14.01 -14.08
CA SER A 412 12.11 13.03 -13.72
C SER A 412 11.24 13.60 -12.58
N LEU A 413 11.88 14.26 -11.61
CA LEU A 413 11.21 14.89 -10.46
C LEU A 413 10.47 16.19 -10.84
N LEU A 414 10.96 16.98 -11.81
CA LEU A 414 10.19 18.12 -12.33
C LEU A 414 8.82 17.68 -12.90
N LYS A 415 8.75 16.53 -13.59
CA LYS A 415 7.47 15.97 -14.05
C LYS A 415 6.54 15.61 -12.88
N VAL A 416 7.09 15.09 -11.78
CA VAL A 416 6.30 14.79 -10.57
C VAL A 416 5.75 16.08 -9.94
N LEU A 417 6.59 17.10 -9.78
CA LEU A 417 6.19 18.39 -9.20
C LEU A 417 5.17 19.13 -10.07
N ASP A 418 5.30 19.09 -11.40
CA ASP A 418 4.32 19.66 -12.33
C ASP A 418 2.97 18.94 -12.30
N ALA A 419 2.98 17.60 -12.27
CA ALA A 419 1.75 16.83 -12.11
C ALA A 419 1.08 17.13 -10.76
N PHE A 420 1.85 17.20 -9.66
CA PHE A 420 1.33 17.55 -8.34
C PHE A 420 0.72 18.96 -8.33
N ASP A 421 1.49 19.99 -8.71
CA ASP A 421 1.07 21.39 -8.62
C ASP A 421 -0.12 21.73 -9.55
N ARG A 422 -0.32 20.98 -10.64
CA ARG A 422 -1.44 21.20 -11.58
C ARG A 422 -2.64 20.29 -11.42
N LEU A 423 -2.47 19.04 -10.95
CA LEU A 423 -3.53 18.03 -10.90
C LEU A 423 -4.01 17.76 -9.48
N CYS A 424 -3.18 17.95 -8.44
CA CYS A 424 -3.61 17.78 -7.05
C CYS A 424 -4.33 19.03 -6.53
N VAL A 425 -5.37 19.43 -7.28
CA VAL A 425 -6.21 20.61 -7.06
C VAL A 425 -7.70 20.23 -7.17
N PRO A 426 -8.62 20.98 -6.53
CA PRO A 426 -10.05 20.79 -6.72
C PRO A 426 -10.44 20.84 -8.20
N ALA A 427 -11.39 20.00 -8.60
CA ALA A 427 -11.87 19.90 -9.96
C ALA A 427 -12.46 21.24 -10.45
N ALA A 428 -12.16 21.61 -11.68
CA ALA A 428 -12.76 22.79 -12.33
C ALA A 428 -14.27 22.62 -12.56
N HIS A 429 -14.72 21.36 -12.70
CA HIS A 429 -16.11 20.96 -12.93
C HIS A 429 -16.54 19.81 -11.99
N PRO A 430 -16.73 20.07 -10.67
CA PRO A 430 -17.01 19.02 -9.68
C PRO A 430 -18.28 18.20 -9.97
N GLU A 431 -19.27 18.78 -10.65
CA GLU A 431 -20.46 18.11 -11.17
C GLU A 431 -20.13 17.04 -12.23
N VAL A 432 -19.19 17.30 -13.14
CA VAL A 432 -18.73 16.33 -14.14
C VAL A 432 -17.93 15.22 -13.47
N THR A 433 -17.01 15.58 -12.54
CA THR A 433 -16.29 14.60 -11.72
C THR A 433 -17.26 13.68 -10.97
N ARG A 434 -18.30 14.24 -10.33
CA ARG A 434 -19.32 13.49 -9.60
C ARG A 434 -20.13 12.53 -10.48
N GLN A 435 -20.42 12.90 -11.73
CA GLN A 435 -21.11 12.03 -12.69
C GLN A 435 -20.24 10.86 -13.17
N ARG A 436 -18.91 11.01 -13.14
CA ARG A 436 -17.95 10.00 -13.59
C ARG A 436 -17.54 8.98 -12.52
N LEU A 437 -17.85 9.22 -11.24
CA LEU A 437 -17.40 8.37 -10.13
C LEU A 437 -17.90 6.93 -10.26
N ALA A 438 -17.14 5.96 -9.72
CA ALA A 438 -17.59 4.58 -9.56
C ALA A 438 -17.35 4.09 -8.12
N PRO A 439 -18.22 3.21 -7.58
CA PRO A 439 -18.04 2.65 -6.24
C PRO A 439 -16.63 2.09 -6.00
N THR A 440 -16.10 2.34 -4.81
CA THR A 440 -14.77 1.87 -4.39
C THR A 440 -14.92 0.58 -3.60
N LEU A 441 -14.34 -0.51 -4.11
CA LEU A 441 -14.28 -1.76 -3.35
C LEU A 441 -13.31 -1.60 -2.17
N THR A 442 -13.70 -2.11 -1.00
CA THR A 442 -12.81 -2.13 0.17
C THR A 442 -11.65 -3.11 -0.06
N MET A 443 -10.52 -2.87 0.60
CA MET A 443 -9.35 -3.74 0.50
C MET A 443 -9.68 -5.20 0.83
N SER A 444 -10.54 -5.45 1.81
CA SER A 444 -11.02 -6.80 2.14
C SER A 444 -11.80 -7.45 0.99
N LYS A 445 -12.70 -6.73 0.31
CA LYS A 445 -13.41 -7.24 -0.87
C LYS A 445 -12.48 -7.53 -2.04
N ILE A 446 -11.47 -6.69 -2.29
CA ILE A 446 -10.46 -6.99 -3.32
C ILE A 446 -9.69 -8.25 -2.94
N LEU A 447 -9.20 -8.37 -1.70
CA LEU A 447 -8.49 -9.57 -1.24
C LEU A 447 -9.35 -10.85 -1.20
N GLN A 448 -10.68 -10.76 -1.25
CA GLN A 448 -11.53 -11.96 -1.45
C GLN A 448 -11.48 -12.50 -2.89
N LEU A 449 -11.16 -11.65 -3.88
CA LEU A 449 -11.01 -12.03 -5.28
C LEU A 449 -9.66 -12.71 -5.59
N PHE A 450 -8.66 -12.51 -4.73
CA PHE A 450 -7.30 -13.00 -4.92
C PHE A 450 -6.88 -13.95 -3.79
N SER A 451 -6.05 -14.92 -4.12
CA SER A 451 -5.48 -15.89 -3.19
C SER A 451 -4.25 -15.30 -2.50
N GLU A 452 -4.07 -15.61 -1.22
CA GLU A 452 -2.81 -15.37 -0.51
C GLU A 452 -1.78 -16.43 -0.92
N SER A 453 -1.24 -16.27 -2.12
CA SER A 453 -0.18 -17.15 -2.61
C SER A 453 1.07 -16.99 -1.74
N LYS A 454 1.69 -18.13 -1.36
CA LYS A 454 2.98 -18.18 -0.65
C LYS A 454 4.17 -18.14 -1.64
N GLY A 455 3.92 -17.69 -2.86
CA GLY A 455 4.81 -17.74 -4.02
C GLY A 455 5.75 -16.54 -4.14
N CYS A 456 6.43 -16.12 -3.05
CA CYS A 456 7.30 -14.94 -2.97
C CYS A 456 8.59 -15.00 -3.84
N LYS A 457 8.57 -15.73 -4.96
CA LYS A 457 9.68 -15.94 -5.91
C LYS A 457 9.22 -16.04 -7.38
N ARG A 458 7.96 -15.71 -7.70
CA ARG A 458 7.48 -15.64 -9.10
C ARG A 458 7.87 -14.29 -9.71
N PRO A 459 8.29 -14.20 -10.98
CA PRO A 459 8.73 -12.93 -11.55
C PRO A 459 7.56 -11.94 -11.71
N CYS A 460 7.65 -10.79 -11.04
CA CYS A 460 6.64 -9.73 -11.17
C CYS A 460 6.97 -8.74 -12.30
N ASN A 461 5.96 -8.39 -13.10
CA ASN A 461 6.04 -7.45 -14.23
C ASN A 461 6.38 -5.99 -13.83
N LEU A 462 6.43 -5.64 -12.54
CA LEU A 462 6.78 -4.29 -12.08
C LEU A 462 8.25 -3.91 -12.33
N TYR A 463 9.19 -4.87 -12.35
CA TYR A 463 10.61 -4.55 -12.47
C TYR A 463 11.02 -4.00 -13.83
N LEU A 464 11.75 -2.88 -13.82
CA LEU A 464 12.67 -2.51 -14.89
C LEU A 464 14.06 -2.95 -14.43
N ARG A 465 14.63 -3.99 -15.06
CA ARG A 465 16.06 -4.23 -14.94
C ARG A 465 16.76 -3.17 -15.78
N TYR A 466 17.59 -2.36 -15.14
CA TYR A 466 18.55 -1.51 -15.83
C TYR A 466 19.58 -2.38 -16.57
N ASN A 467 19.98 -1.92 -17.75
CA ASN A 467 21.31 -2.12 -18.32
C ASN A 467 22.01 -0.75 -18.27
#